data_AF-A0A661HTS2-F1
#
_entry.id   AF-A0A661HTS2-F1
#
_cell.length_a   1.000
_cell.length_b   1.000
_cell.length_c   1.000
_cell.angle_alpha   90.00
_cell.angle_beta   90.00
_cell.angle_gamma   90.00
#
_symmetry.space_group_name_H-M   'P 1'
#
loop_
_entity.id
_entity.type
_entity.pdbx_description
1 polymer ?
#
loop_
_entity_poly.entity_id
_entity_poly.type
_entity_poly.pdbx_seq_one_letter_code
_entity_poly.pdbx_strand_id
1 'polypeptide(L)'
;MKHISILLVFVLTLYASNSPYNKGEMLYFTKACNGCHGVNAEGGGRTPRLANRTKKYLIQRLKYFKNAKVATIKQEMMVQFIINFSNEDIENIATFLSEHKKLQTRDVSEDLFGGYGS
;
A
#
# COMPACT_ATOMS: atom_id res chain seq x y z
N MET A 1 -8.98 -38.09 15.14
CA MET A 1 -7.72 -37.31 15.08
C MET A 1 -7.49 -36.58 13.74
N LYS A 2 -7.89 -37.11 12.57
CA LYS A 2 -7.76 -36.41 11.27
C LYS A 2 -8.57 -35.10 11.16
N HIS A 3 -9.73 -35.01 11.82
CA HIS A 3 -10.57 -33.78 11.80
C HIS A 3 -10.03 -32.65 12.69
N ILE A 4 -9.28 -32.96 13.75
CA ILE A 4 -8.65 -31.95 14.62
C ILE A 4 -7.54 -31.23 13.85
N SER A 5 -6.77 -31.96 13.03
CA SER A 5 -5.74 -31.36 12.16
C SER A 5 -6.32 -30.47 11.07
N ILE A 6 -7.49 -30.80 10.50
CA ILE A 6 -8.17 -29.97 9.49
C ILE A 6 -8.69 -28.67 10.11
N LEU A 7 -9.24 -28.74 11.33
CA LEU A 7 -9.68 -27.56 12.08
C LEU A 7 -8.53 -26.62 12.43
N LEU A 8 -7.37 -27.16 12.81
CA LEU A 8 -6.18 -26.38 13.14
C LEU A 8 -5.62 -25.63 11.91
N VAL A 9 -5.60 -26.28 10.75
CA VAL A 9 -5.17 -25.66 9.48
C VAL A 9 -6.14 -24.57 9.04
N PHE A 10 -7.46 -24.79 9.17
CA PHE A 10 -8.47 -23.79 8.80
C PHE A 10 -8.38 -22.53 9.67
N VAL A 11 -8.18 -22.69 10.98
CA VAL A 11 -7.99 -21.57 11.91
C VAL A 11 -6.72 -20.78 11.58
N LEU A 12 -5.60 -21.45 11.28
CA LEU A 12 -4.35 -20.78 10.87
C LEU A 12 -4.51 -19.92 9.62
N THR A 13 -5.29 -20.39 8.63
CA THR A 13 -5.54 -19.62 7.39
C THR A 13 -6.40 -18.37 7.62
N LEU A 14 -7.31 -18.40 8.60
CA LEU A 14 -8.15 -17.24 8.95
C LEU A 14 -7.36 -16.11 9.64
N TYR A 15 -6.28 -16.43 10.37
CA TYR A 15 -5.42 -15.41 10.96
C TYR A 15 -4.55 -14.71 9.91
N ALA A 16 -4.12 -15.41 8.87
CA ALA A 16 -3.28 -14.84 7.81
C ALA A 16 -3.99 -13.72 7.01
N SER A 17 -5.32 -13.77 6.88
CA SER A 17 -6.09 -12.74 6.17
C SER A 17 -6.26 -11.43 6.95
N ASN A 18 -5.97 -11.39 8.25
CA ASN A 18 -6.20 -10.24 9.13
C ASN A 18 -4.94 -9.42 9.47
N SER A 19 -3.86 -9.57 8.71
CA SER A 19 -2.63 -8.79 8.95
C SER A 19 -2.82 -7.28 8.65
N PRO A 20 -2.22 -6.37 9.45
CA PRO A 20 -2.14 -4.94 9.13
C PRO A 20 -1.58 -4.65 7.73
N TYR A 21 -0.66 -5.49 7.24
CA TYR A 21 -0.12 -5.39 5.89
C TYR A 21 -1.23 -5.57 4.84
N ASN A 22 -2.01 -6.65 4.94
CA ASN A 22 -3.06 -6.97 3.96
C ASN A 22 -4.20 -5.94 4.00
N LYS A 23 -4.57 -5.46 5.20
CA LYS A 23 -5.50 -4.35 5.36
C LYS A 23 -4.96 -3.07 4.70
N GLY A 24 -3.68 -2.77 4.89
CA GLY A 24 -3.01 -1.62 4.30
C GLY A 24 -2.93 -1.70 2.77
N GLU A 25 -2.66 -2.88 2.22
CA GLU A 25 -2.66 -3.15 0.78
C GLU A 25 -4.06 -2.93 0.19
N MET A 26 -5.09 -3.51 0.81
CA MET A 26 -6.47 -3.31 0.39
C MET A 26 -6.87 -1.83 0.43
N LEU A 27 -6.52 -1.10 1.49
CA LEU A 27 -6.76 0.34 1.60
C LEU A 27 -6.07 1.11 0.47
N TYR A 28 -4.81 0.79 0.16
CA TYR A 28 -4.03 1.46 -0.87
C TYR A 28 -4.72 1.40 -2.25
N PHE A 29 -5.28 0.25 -2.62
CA PHE A 29 -5.98 0.07 -3.90
C PHE A 29 -7.42 0.60 -3.85
N THR A 30 -8.18 0.29 -2.81
CA THR A 30 -9.60 0.70 -2.69
C THR A 30 -9.79 2.21 -2.52
N LYS A 31 -8.79 2.90 -1.97
CA LYS A 31 -8.76 4.38 -1.86
C LYS A 31 -8.04 5.05 -3.03
N ALA A 32 -7.75 4.29 -4.09
CA ALA A 32 -7.13 4.76 -5.33
C ALA A 32 -5.77 5.48 -5.13
N CYS A 33 -5.02 5.13 -4.08
CA CYS A 33 -3.71 5.72 -3.83
C CYS A 33 -2.72 5.39 -4.96
N ASN A 34 -2.85 4.18 -5.51
CA ASN A 34 -2.07 3.70 -6.64
C ASN A 34 -2.24 4.55 -7.92
N GLY A 35 -3.37 5.26 -8.07
CA GLY A 35 -3.63 6.09 -9.25
C GLY A 35 -2.62 7.23 -9.41
N CYS A 36 -2.13 7.78 -8.30
CA CYS A 36 -1.10 8.82 -8.31
C CYS A 36 0.28 8.29 -7.92
N HIS A 37 0.33 7.40 -6.91
CA HIS A 37 1.59 6.92 -6.34
C HIS A 37 2.16 5.68 -7.03
N GLY A 38 1.48 5.17 -8.06
CA GLY A 38 1.88 3.98 -8.80
C GLY A 38 1.45 2.68 -8.12
N VAL A 39 1.40 1.59 -8.90
CA VAL A 39 0.95 0.27 -8.42
C VAL A 39 1.90 -0.31 -7.38
N ASN A 40 3.20 -0.04 -7.52
CA ASN A 40 4.25 -0.45 -6.58
C ASN A 40 4.62 0.66 -5.59
N ALA A 41 3.77 1.67 -5.41
CA ALA A 41 4.06 2.84 -4.59
C ALA A 41 5.39 3.53 -4.96
N GLU A 42 5.80 3.40 -6.23
CA GLU A 42 7.07 3.85 -6.78
C GLU A 42 7.11 5.37 -6.98
N GLY A 43 5.94 6.02 -7.00
CA GLY A 43 5.79 7.42 -7.35
C GLY A 43 5.97 7.67 -8.85
N GLY A 44 6.07 8.94 -9.23
CA GLY A 44 6.29 9.32 -10.63
C GLY A 44 6.07 10.81 -10.86
N GLY A 45 6.88 11.42 -11.74
CA GLY A 45 6.80 12.84 -12.06
C GLY A 45 6.85 13.73 -10.81
N ARG A 46 5.70 14.32 -10.44
CA ARG A 46 5.54 15.19 -9.26
C ARG A 46 5.04 14.45 -8.01
N THR A 47 4.65 13.19 -8.13
CA THR A 47 4.14 12.38 -7.03
C THR A 47 5.27 11.62 -6.33
N PRO A 48 5.41 11.73 -5.00
CA PRO A 48 6.54 11.12 -4.30
C PRO A 48 6.41 9.59 -4.19
N ARG A 49 7.56 8.92 -4.16
CA ARG A 49 7.69 7.49 -3.81
C ARG A 49 7.31 7.25 -2.36
N LEU A 50 6.40 6.28 -2.14
CA LEU A 50 5.95 5.84 -0.82
C LEU A 50 6.52 4.49 -0.42
N ALA A 51 6.88 3.63 -1.38
CA ALA A 51 7.43 2.31 -1.12
C ALA A 51 8.72 2.36 -0.31
N ASN A 52 8.79 1.51 0.72
CA ASN A 52 9.93 1.29 1.61
C ASN A 52 10.38 2.53 2.39
N ARG A 53 9.49 3.50 2.60
CA ARG A 53 9.71 4.58 3.56
C ARG A 53 9.52 4.05 4.98
N THR A 54 10.22 4.64 5.96
CA THR A 54 10.08 4.18 7.34
C THR A 54 8.64 4.35 7.83
N LYS A 55 8.12 3.34 8.54
CA LYS A 55 6.75 3.37 9.08
C LYS A 55 6.49 4.65 9.90
N LYS A 56 7.46 5.05 10.73
CA LYS A 56 7.41 6.27 11.54
C LYS A 56 7.20 7.52 10.68
N TYR A 57 7.94 7.65 9.57
CA TYR A 57 7.80 8.80 8.67
C TYR A 57 6.41 8.83 8.01
N LEU A 58 5.95 7.68 7.52
CA LEU A 58 4.64 7.56 6.88
C LEU A 58 3.50 7.94 7.83
N ILE A 59 3.50 7.42 9.06
CA ILE A 59 2.50 7.77 10.09
C ILE A 59 2.50 9.27 10.36
N GLN A 60 3.67 9.88 10.56
CA GLN A 60 3.76 11.31 10.82
C GLN A 60 3.17 12.13 9.67
N ARG A 61 3.48 11.75 8.43
CA ARG A 61 2.99 12.47 7.26
C ARG A 61 1.49 12.31 7.04
N LEU A 62 0.96 11.10 7.22
CA LEU A 62 -0.47 10.82 7.12
C LEU A 62 -1.26 11.56 8.21
N LYS A 63 -0.77 11.57 9.46
CA LYS A 63 -1.38 12.35 10.55
C LYS A 63 -1.32 13.85 10.28
N TYR A 64 -0.25 14.34 9.65
CA TYR A 64 -0.14 15.75 9.25
C TYR A 64 -1.27 16.12 8.26
N PHE A 65 -1.47 15.32 7.21
CA PHE A 65 -2.55 15.55 6.25
C PHE A 65 -3.96 15.31 6.82
N LYS A 66 -4.14 14.31 7.69
CA LYS A 66 -5.41 14.07 8.39
C LYS A 66 -5.88 15.30 9.17
N ASN A 67 -4.94 16.02 9.79
CA ASN A 67 -5.23 17.25 10.52
C ASN A 67 -5.33 18.49 9.61
N ALA A 68 -5.58 18.30 8.31
CA ALA A 68 -5.65 19.33 7.28
C ALA A 68 -4.39 20.23 7.19
N LYS A 69 -3.23 19.75 7.67
CA LYS A 69 -1.98 20.51 7.58
C LYS A 69 -1.29 20.22 6.26
N VAL A 70 -0.79 21.27 5.62
CA VAL A 70 -0.03 21.22 4.37
C VAL A 70 1.13 22.21 4.44
N ALA A 71 2.26 21.86 3.81
CA ALA A 71 3.41 22.77 3.70
C ALA A 71 3.43 23.49 2.34
N THR A 72 2.70 22.97 1.34
CA THR A 72 2.64 23.53 -0.02
C THR A 72 1.26 23.27 -0.61
N ILE A 73 0.78 24.12 -1.52
CA ILE A 73 -0.50 23.95 -2.24
C ILE A 73 -0.62 22.56 -2.88
N LYS A 74 0.48 22.03 -3.45
CA LYS A 74 0.50 20.68 -4.07
C LYS A 74 0.14 19.54 -3.12
N GLN A 75 0.27 19.75 -1.80
CA GLN A 75 -0.03 18.75 -0.78
C GLN A 75 -1.50 18.76 -0.35
N GLU A 76 -2.25 19.82 -0.67
CA GLU A 76 -3.69 19.93 -0.36
C GLU A 76 -4.49 18.80 -0.99
N MET A 77 -4.09 18.35 -2.18
CA MET A 77 -4.72 17.20 -2.83
C MET A 77 -4.71 15.97 -1.92
N MET A 78 -3.64 15.75 -1.13
CA MET A 78 -3.55 14.57 -0.26
C MET A 78 -4.50 14.62 0.94
N VAL A 79 -4.91 15.82 1.37
CA VAL A 79 -5.81 15.99 2.52
C VAL A 79 -7.15 15.29 2.25
N GLN A 80 -7.71 15.46 1.05
CA GLN A 80 -9.01 14.89 0.69
C GLN A 80 -9.03 13.35 0.74
N PHE A 81 -7.89 12.70 0.48
CA PHE A 81 -7.78 11.24 0.55
C PHE A 81 -7.63 10.73 1.98
N ILE A 82 -7.04 11.52 2.90
CA ILE A 82 -6.62 11.04 4.23
C ILE A 82 -7.49 11.59 5.36
N ILE A 83 -8.26 12.66 5.15
CA ILE A 83 -9.01 13.36 6.21
C ILE A 83 -9.96 12.44 7.00
N ASN A 84 -10.56 11.46 6.33
CA ASN A 84 -11.51 10.52 6.92
C ASN A 84 -10.87 9.19 7.37
N PHE A 85 -9.55 9.03 7.29
CA PHE A 85 -8.89 7.80 7.73
C PHE A 85 -8.96 7.67 9.24
N SER A 86 -9.24 6.48 9.75
CA SER A 86 -9.07 6.17 11.18
C SER A 86 -7.59 6.09 11.56
N ASN A 87 -7.28 6.05 12.86
CA ASN A 87 -5.90 5.80 13.30
C ASN A 87 -5.42 4.40 12.89
N GLU A 88 -6.33 3.41 12.85
CA GLU A 88 -6.02 2.07 12.39
C GLU A 88 -5.67 2.07 10.89
N ASP A 89 -6.43 2.80 10.06
CA ASP A 89 -6.13 2.91 8.62
C ASP A 89 -4.73 3.50 8.37
N ILE A 90 -4.34 4.52 9.15
CA ILE A 90 -3.02 5.13 9.08
C ILE A 90 -1.93 4.11 9.43
N GLU A 91 -2.13 3.31 10.48
CA GLU A 91 -1.17 2.27 10.89
C GLU A 91 -1.07 1.15 9.85
N ASN A 92 -2.21 0.70 9.32
CA ASN A 92 -2.28 -0.36 8.31
C ASN A 92 -1.57 0.06 7.02
N ILE A 93 -1.91 1.23 6.46
CA ILE A 93 -1.31 1.70 5.22
C ILE A 93 0.18 2.01 5.39
N ALA A 94 0.60 2.55 6.55
CA ALA A 94 2.01 2.77 6.84
C ALA A 94 2.79 1.46 6.95
N THR A 95 2.19 0.42 7.54
CA THR A 95 2.78 -0.93 7.60
C THR A 95 3.01 -1.47 6.20
N PHE A 96 1.95 -1.51 5.38
CA PHE A 96 2.01 -1.96 4.00
C PHE A 96 3.10 -1.24 3.19
N LEU A 97 3.10 0.09 3.21
CA LEU A 97 4.05 0.90 2.42
C LEU A 97 5.50 0.75 2.92
N SER A 98 5.71 0.57 4.23
CA SER A 98 7.05 0.42 4.79
C SER A 98 7.69 -0.93 4.47
N GLU A 99 6.87 -1.98 4.40
CA GLU A 99 7.29 -3.35 4.13
C GLU A 99 7.05 -3.75 2.66
N HIS A 100 6.65 -2.79 1.81
CA HIS A 100 6.18 -3.05 0.47
C HIS A 100 7.19 -3.87 -0.34
N LYS A 101 6.71 -5.00 -0.87
CA LYS A 101 7.44 -5.85 -1.80
C LYS A 101 6.95 -5.52 -3.21
N LYS A 102 7.85 -5.16 -4.11
CA LYS A 102 7.53 -4.90 -5.52
C LYS A 102 6.78 -6.10 -6.08
N LEU A 103 5.66 -5.87 -6.76
CA LEU A 103 5.01 -6.92 -7.53
C LEU A 103 6.00 -7.34 -8.62
N GLN A 104 6.53 -8.56 -8.51
CA GLN A 104 7.22 -9.18 -9.63
C GLN A 104 6.14 -9.54 -10.64
N THR A 105 5.87 -8.64 -11.59
CA THR A 105 5.39 -9.09 -12.88
C THR A 105 6.49 -10.03 -13.38
N ARG A 106 6.19 -11.33 -13.52
CA ARG A 106 7.02 -12.15 -14.41
C ARG A 106 6.99 -11.38 -15.71
N ASP A 107 8.15 -10.88 -16.14
CA ASP A 107 8.31 -10.31 -17.46
C ASP A 107 7.74 -11.37 -18.40
N VAL A 108 6.52 -11.11 -18.91
CA VAL A 108 6.03 -11.87 -20.05
C VAL A 108 6.99 -11.42 -21.11
N SER A 109 7.97 -12.28 -21.34
CA SER A 109 9.21 -11.91 -21.97
C SER A 109 8.92 -11.22 -23.29
N GLU A 110 9.79 -10.26 -23.61
CA GLU A 110 9.86 -9.56 -24.89
C GLU A 110 9.83 -10.53 -26.10
N ASP A 111 10.02 -11.81 -25.85
CA ASP A 111 9.88 -12.97 -26.73
C ASP A 111 8.49 -13.12 -27.37
N LEU A 112 7.38 -12.65 -26.75
CA LEU A 112 6.04 -12.91 -27.31
C LEU A 112 5.58 -11.89 -28.35
N PHE A 113 6.12 -10.67 -28.36
CA PHE A 113 5.67 -9.61 -29.29
C PHE A 113 6.75 -9.00 -30.17
N GLY A 114 8.00 -9.48 -30.10
CA GLY A 114 9.06 -9.03 -31.00
C GLY A 114 9.43 -7.57 -30.72
N GLY A 115 10.50 -7.38 -29.94
CA GLY A 115 10.99 -6.07 -29.56
C GLY A 115 11.12 -5.10 -30.74
N TYR A 116 10.39 -4.00 -30.67
CA TYR A 116 10.81 -2.75 -31.29
C TYR A 116 11.39 -1.87 -30.20
N GLY A 117 12.70 -2.02 -30.02
CA GLY A 117 13.50 -1.06 -29.28
C GLY A 117 13.55 0.27 -30.04
N SER A 118 13.50 1.35 -29.27
CA SER A 118 13.92 2.70 -29.66
C SER A 118 14.52 3.38 -28.44
#